data_AF-A0A178GJX8-F1
#
_entry.id   AF-A0A178GJX8-F1
#
_cell.length_a   1.000
_cell.length_b   1.000
_cell.length_c   1.000
_cell.angle_alpha   90.00
_cell.angle_beta   90.00
_cell.angle_gamma   90.00
#
_symmetry.space_group_name_H-M   'P 1'
#
loop_
_entity.id
_entity.type
_entity.pdbx_description
1 polymer ?
#
loop_
_entity_poly.entity_id
_entity_poly.type
_entity_poly.pdbx_seq_one_letter_code
_entity_poly.pdbx_strand_id
1 'polypeptide(L)' 'MDVIFPIVYGTLGEDGSIPDQNGEILVNEINTLQGFTNISMYPKIWEASGLTYTNLITRLIELAIEYHQNQIKLQHSVF' A
#
# COMPACT_ATOMS: atom_id res chain seq x y z
N MET A 1 -8.07 -4.87 -5.36
CA MET A 1 -6.72 -4.30 -5.42
C MET A 1 -6.40 -3.86 -4.01
N ASP A 2 -6.05 -4.83 -3.18
CA ASP A 2 -5.83 -4.60 -1.76
C ASP A 2 -4.37 -4.19 -1.60
N VAL A 3 -4.11 -2.89 -1.63
CA VAL A 3 -2.79 -2.40 -1.25
C VAL A 3 -2.72 -2.47 0.27
N ILE A 4 -2.39 -3.66 0.77
CA ILE A 4 -2.24 -3.97 2.19
C ILE A 4 -0.93 -3.33 2.64
N PHE A 5 -1.03 -2.17 3.29
CA PHE A 5 0.07 -1.65 4.09
C PHE A 5 -0.12 -2.15 5.52
N PRO A 6 0.74 -3.07 6.01
CA PRO A 6 0.73 -3.41 7.42
C PRO A 6 1.14 -2.18 8.22
N ILE A 7 0.30 -1.74 9.16
CA ILE A 7 0.74 -0.76 10.15
C ILE A 7 1.55 -1.53 11.18
N VAL A 8 2.87 -1.34 11.14
CA VAL A 8 3.80 -1.93 12.12
C VAL A 8 3.97 -0.91 13.25
N TYR A 9 3.56 -1.27 14.46
CA TYR A 9 3.82 -0.46 15.66
C TYR A 9 5.07 -0.99 16.36
N GLY A 10 6.12 -0.17 16.44
CA GLY A 10 7.24 -0.36 17.36
C GLY A 10 8.35 0.67 17.14
N THR A 11 9.26 0.79 18.11
CA THR A 11 10.36 1.75 18.06
C THR A 11 11.32 1.36 16.95
N LEU A 12 11.49 2.20 15.94
CA LEU A 12 12.47 2.01 14.88
C LEU A 12 13.87 1.98 15.50
N GLY A 13 14.59 0.87 15.33
CA GLY A 13 16.03 0.82 15.52
C GLY A 13 16.72 1.81 14.57
N GLU A 14 17.99 2.17 14.82
CA GLU A 14 18.74 3.12 13.98
C GLU A 14 18.87 2.67 12.50
N ASP A 15 18.53 1.42 12.19
CA ASP A 15 18.47 0.80 10.86
C ASP A 15 17.05 0.68 10.26
N GLY A 16 16.01 1.15 10.96
CA GLY A 16 14.61 1.07 10.54
C GLY A 16 13.91 -0.26 10.88
N SER A 17 14.53 -1.14 11.67
CA SER A 17 13.89 -2.38 12.16
C SER A 17 12.89 -2.09 13.29
N ILE A 18 11.78 -2.85 13.37
CA ILE A 18 10.85 -2.82 14.50
C ILE A 18 11.04 -4.12 15.28
N PRO A 19 11.81 -4.10 16.38
CA PRO A 19 12.01 -5.28 17.20
C PRO A 19 10.94 -5.36 18.30
N ASP A 20 10.34 -6.54 18.48
CA ASP A 20 9.85 -6.92 19.80
C ASP A 20 11.05 -7.08 20.78
N GLN A 21 10.81 -7.43 22.04
CA GLN A 21 11.88 -7.67 23.02
C GLN A 21 12.95 -8.71 22.59
N ASN A 22 12.72 -9.45 21.49
CA ASN A 22 13.60 -10.41 20.85
C ASN A 22 14.02 -10.04 19.41
N GLY A 23 13.58 -8.91 18.83
CA GLY A 23 13.87 -8.55 17.44
C GLY A 23 12.78 -8.87 16.41
N GLU A 24 11.61 -9.35 16.82
CA GLU A 24 10.57 -9.82 15.89
C GLU A 24 9.67 -8.67 15.40
N ILE A 25 9.41 -8.63 14.09
CA ILE A 25 8.49 -7.67 13.47
C ILE A 25 7.05 -8.14 13.67
N LEU A 26 6.27 -7.39 14.45
CA LEU A 26 4.86 -7.68 14.71
C LEU A 26 3.95 -6.82 13.82
N VAL A 27 3.15 -7.46 12.97
CA VAL A 27 2.10 -6.79 12.19
C VAL A 27 0.84 -6.72 13.05
N ASN A 28 0.41 -5.51 13.42
CA ASN A 28 -0.79 -5.32 14.24
C ASN A 28 -2.06 -5.45 13.40
N GLU A 29 -2.18 -4.63 12.36
CA GLU A 29 -3.38 -4.54 11.54
C GLU A 29 -3.08 -4.30 10.06
N ILE A 30 -3.96 -4.84 9.22
CA ILE A 30 -3.97 -4.65 7.78
C ILE A 30 -5.10 -3.69 7.44
N ASN A 31 -4.76 -2.52 6.91
CA ASN A 31 -5.73 -1.54 6.44
C ASN A 31 -5.83 -1.59 4.92
N THR A 32 -7.02 -1.91 4.40
CA THR A 32 -7.30 -1.89 2.95
C THR A 32 -7.72 -0.50 2.44
N LEU A 33 -8.19 0.37 3.34
CA LEU A 33 -8.55 1.77 3.06
C LEU A 33 -7.97 2.69 4.14
N GLN A 34 -6.69 3.02 4.00
CA GLN A 34 -6.03 3.96 4.90
C GLN A 34 -6.37 5.42 4.52
N GLY A 35 -6.14 6.36 5.44
CA GLY A 35 -6.21 7.79 5.14
C GLY A 35 -5.38 8.13 3.89
N PHE A 36 -5.98 8.91 2.98
CA PHE A 36 -5.39 9.19 1.66
C PHE A 36 -5.19 10.68 1.41
N THR A 37 -5.10 11.49 2.46
CA THR A 37 -4.73 12.91 2.31
C THR A 37 -3.22 13.03 2.09
N ASN A 38 -2.74 14.15 1.55
CA ASN A 38 -1.31 14.41 1.35
C ASN A 38 -0.45 14.31 2.63
N ILE A 39 -1.06 14.46 3.82
CA ILE A 39 -0.37 14.29 5.10
C ILE A 39 -0.46 12.87 5.68
N SER A 40 -1.27 12.01 5.08
CA SER A 40 -1.48 10.63 5.53
C SER A 40 -0.24 9.77 5.31
N MET A 41 -0.12 8.69 6.09
CA MET A 41 1.07 7.84 6.09
C MET A 41 1.26 7.10 4.76
N TYR A 42 0.18 6.58 4.17
CA TYR A 42 0.22 5.90 2.88
C TYR A 42 0.87 6.76 1.78
N PRO A 43 0.40 7.98 1.46
CA PRO A 43 1.10 8.86 0.51
C PRO A 43 2.55 9.17 0.87
N LYS A 44 2.86 9.40 2.15
CA LYS A 44 4.21 9.78 2.59
C LYS A 44 5.25 8.68 2.39
N ILE A 45 4.88 7.41 2.61
CA ILE A 45 5.79 6.28 2.37
C ILE A 45 6.15 6.17 0.89
N TRP A 46 5.16 6.35 0.00
CA TRP A 46 5.40 6.37 -1.45
C TRP A 46 6.24 7.57 -1.87
N GLU A 47 6.01 8.74 -1.29
CA GLU A 47 6.84 9.92 -1.54
C GLU A 47 8.30 9.68 -1.13
N ALA A 48 8.54 9.03 0.01
CA ALA A 48 9.89 8.64 0.44
C ALA A 48 10.56 7.64 -0.52
N SER A 49 9.78 6.85 -1.28
CA SER A 49 10.28 5.99 -2.35
C SER A 49 10.48 6.70 -3.70
N GLY A 50 10.19 8.01 -3.77
CA GLY A 50 10.34 8.83 -4.97
C GLY A 50 9.07 8.98 -5.82
N LEU A 51 7.94 8.45 -5.37
CA LEU A 51 6.66 8.56 -6.07
C LEU A 51 5.83 9.71 -5.49
N THR A 52 5.65 10.77 -6.27
CA THR A 52 4.85 11.93 -5.84
C THR A 52 3.40 11.55 -5.60
N TYR A 53 2.70 12.29 -4.73
CA TYR A 53 1.28 12.07 -4.44
C TYR A 53 0.40 12.07 -5.71
N THR A 54 0.66 12.99 -6.65
CA THR A 54 -0.04 13.04 -7.94
C THR A 54 0.20 11.77 -8.76
N ASN A 55 1.46 11.33 -8.87
CA ASN A 55 1.79 10.12 -9.62
C ASN A 55 1.20 8.87 -8.97
N LEU A 56 1.14 8.83 -7.64
CA LEU A 56 0.50 7.77 -6.88
C LEU A 56 -1.01 7.68 -7.20
N ILE A 57 -1.73 8.81 -7.19
CA ILE A 57 -3.15 8.84 -7.58
C ILE A 57 -3.32 8.35 -9.02
N THR A 58 -2.53 8.88 -9.95
CA THR A 58 -2.57 8.47 -11.36
C THR A 58 -2.38 6.97 -11.49
N ARG A 59 -1.38 6.42 -10.79
CA ARG A 59 -1.08 4.99 -10.83
C ARG A 59 -2.22 4.12 -10.29
N LEU A 60 -2.90 4.56 -9.23
CA LEU A 60 -4.05 3.84 -8.69
C LEU A 60 -5.24 3.85 -9.66
N ILE A 61 -5.49 4.96 -10.35
CA ILE A 61 -6.54 5.06 -11.37
C ILE A 61 -6.23 4.11 -12.54
N GLU A 62 -5.00 4.11 -13.05
CA GLU A 62 -4.56 3.20 -14.10
C GLU A 62 -4.77 1.74 -13.71
N LEU A 63 -4.35 1.36 -12.50
CA LEU A 63 -4.48 0.00 -12.00
C LEU A 63 -5.95 -0.41 -11.82
N ALA A 64 -6.83 0.52 -11.42
CA ALA A 64 -8.27 0.25 -11.36
C ALA A 64 -8.86 -0.03 -12.74
N ILE A 65 -8.45 0.73 -13.77
CA ILE A 65 -8.87 0.52 -15.16
C ILE A 65 -8.35 -0.83 -15.68
N GLU A 66 -7.06 -1.11 -15.50
CA GLU A 66 -6.43 -2.37 -15.92
C GLU A 66 -7.11 -3.58 -15.26
N TYR A 67 -7.37 -3.48 -13.95
CA TYR A 67 -8.09 -4.50 -13.21
C TYR A 67 -9.48 -4.75 -13.82
N HIS A 68 -10.25 -3.69 -14.08
CA HIS A 68 -11.58 -3.82 -14.67
C HIS A 68 -11.55 -4.46 -16.06
N GLN A 69 -10.61 -4.04 -16.93
CA GLN A 69 -10.44 -4.61 -18.26
C GLN A 69 -10.09 -6.11 -18.21
N ASN A 70 -9.21 -6.50 -17.28
CA ASN A 70 -8.84 -7.89 -17.08
C ASN A 70 -10.03 -8.75 -16.61
N GLN A 71 -10.89 -8.22 -15.72
CA GLN A 71 -12.10 -8.91 -15.29
C GLN A 71 -13.09 -9.13 -16.44
N ILE A 72 -13.31 -8.12 -17.28
CA ILE A 72 -14.16 -8.23 -18.47
C ILE A 72 -13.60 -9.31 -19.40
N LYS A 73 -12.29 -9.29 -19.68
CA LYS A 73 -11.66 -10.28 -20.57
C LYS A 73 -11.83 -11.72 -20.05
N LEU A 74 -11.65 -11.94 -18.75
CA LEU A 74 -11.85 -13.24 -18.13
C LEU A 74 -13.30 -13.73 -18.27
N GLN A 75 -14.30 -12.84 -18.19
CA GLN A 75 -15.71 -13.19 -18.39
C GLN A 75 -16.03 -13.59 -19.84
N HIS A 76 -15.43 -12.91 -20.83
CA HIS A 76 -15.66 -13.24 -22.25
C HIS A 76 -14.89 -14.49 -22.72
N SER A 77 -13.88 -14.93 -21.98
CA SER A 77 -13.06 -16.11 -22.34
C SER A 77 -13.70 -17.45 -21.95
N VAL A 78 -14.79 -17.41 -21.17
CA VAL A 78 -15.49 -18.60 -20.63
C VAL A 78 -16.67 -19.02 -21.54
N PHE A 79 -16.79 -18.42 -22.73
CA PHE A 79 -17.76 -18.81 -23.77
C PHE A 79 -17.06 -19.11 -25.09
#